data_AF-A0A2A4QLM3-F1
#
_entry.id   AF-A0A2A4QLM3-F1
#
_cell.length_a   1.000
_cell.length_b   1.000
_cell.length_c   1.000
_cell.angle_alpha   90.00
_cell.angle_beta   90.00
_cell.angle_gamma   90.00
#
_symmetry.space_group_name_H-M   'P 1'
#
loop_
_entity.id
_entity.type
_entity.pdbx_description
1 polymer ?
#
loop_
_entity_poly.entity_id
_entity_poly.type
_entity_poly.pdbx_seq_one_letter_code
_entity_poly.pdbx_strand_id
1 'polypeptide(L)'
;MPLPILPMILIAGTVALARNIQISSVDQRVEDRLDDVAEGFSVHRDPQGRQVNAAYRWKRVVRFGATGQRFEVDVSALSRIRFRKV
;
A
#
# COMPACT_ATOMS: atom_id res chain seq x y z
N MET A 1 -14.41 -13.90 -27.09
CA MET A 1 -13.06 -14.04 -26.48
C MET A 1 -12.74 -12.68 -25.88
N PRO A 2 -12.60 -12.51 -24.55
CA PRO A 2 -12.21 -11.23 -24.01
C PRO A 2 -10.83 -10.89 -24.60
N LEU A 3 -10.74 -9.78 -25.32
CA LEU A 3 -9.49 -9.24 -25.88
C LEU A 3 -8.39 -9.19 -24.79
N PRO A 4 -7.10 -9.05 -25.13
CA PRO A 4 -5.98 -8.94 -24.18
C PRO A 4 -5.97 -7.60 -23.42
N ILE A 5 -7.13 -7.17 -22.94
CA ILE A 5 -7.34 -5.93 -22.19
C ILE A 5 -6.69 -6.06 -20.81
N LEU A 6 -6.80 -7.23 -20.17
CA LEU A 6 -6.21 -7.47 -18.85
C LEU A 6 -4.70 -7.22 -18.80
N PRO A 7 -3.86 -7.83 -19.68
CA PRO A 7 -2.43 -7.57 -19.67
C PRO A 7 -2.10 -6.12 -20.04
N MET A 8 -2.87 -5.49 -20.94
CA MET A 8 -2.68 -4.09 -21.29
C MET A 8 -2.97 -3.12 -20.13
N ILE A 9 -4.05 -3.34 -19.38
CA ILE A 9 -4.39 -2.57 -18.18
C ILE A 9 -3.28 -2.71 -17.13
N LEU A 10 -2.79 -3.94 -16.92
CA LEU A 10 -1.72 -4.20 -15.96
C LEU A 10 -0.45 -3.43 -16.36
N ILE A 11 0.01 -3.56 -17.60
CA ILE A 11 1.22 -2.88 -18.09
C ILE A 11 1.06 -1.36 -17.99
N ALA A 12 -0.05 -0.81 -18.48
CA ALA A 12 -0.31 0.62 -18.44
C ALA A 12 -0.34 1.15 -17.00
N GLY A 13 -0.98 0.41 -16.08
CA GLY A 13 -1.01 0.73 -14.65
C GLY A 13 0.39 0.73 -14.03
N THR A 14 1.21 -0.29 -14.30
CA THR A 14 2.57 -0.38 -13.77
C THR A 14 3.46 0.75 -14.28
N VAL A 15 3.38 1.08 -15.58
CA VAL A 15 4.14 2.19 -16.16
C VAL A 15 3.71 3.53 -15.58
N ALA A 16 2.40 3.78 -15.45
CA ALA A 16 1.89 5.01 -14.85
C ALA A 16 2.35 5.16 -13.39
N LEU A 17 2.33 4.07 -12.61
CA LEU A 17 2.83 4.05 -11.24
C LEU A 17 4.33 4.38 -11.21
N ALA A 18 5.13 3.67 -12.02
CA ALA A 18 6.58 3.85 -12.06
C ALA A 18 7.00 5.29 -12.39
N ARG A 19 6.29 5.97 -13.29
CA ARG A 19 6.56 7.37 -13.65
C ARG A 19 6.26 8.37 -12.53
N ASN A 20 5.47 7.99 -11.53
CA ASN A 20 5.09 8.84 -10.40
C ASN A 20 5.85 8.48 -9.11
N ILE A 21 6.79 7.53 -9.17
CA ILE A 21 7.64 7.22 -8.03
C ILE A 21 8.65 8.35 -7.85
N GLN A 22 8.62 8.96 -6.68
CA GLN A 22 9.58 9.96 -6.25
C GLN A 22 10.30 9.47 -5.00
N ILE A 23 11.54 9.91 -4.81
CA ILE A 23 12.23 9.72 -3.54
C ILE A 23 11.49 10.55 -2.49
N SER A 24 10.93 9.89 -1.48
CA SER A 24 10.27 10.61 -0.39
C SER A 24 11.31 11.27 0.50
N SER A 25 10.96 12.42 1.05
CA SER A 25 11.70 12.98 2.19
C SER A 25 11.39 12.18 3.45
N VAL A 26 12.32 12.17 4.40
CA VAL A 26 12.10 11.63 5.75
C VAL A 26 11.18 12.59 6.48
N ASP A 27 10.00 12.11 6.87
CA ASP A 27 9.05 12.83 7.72
C ASP A 27 8.70 11.93 8.91
N GLN A 28 9.33 12.21 10.04
CA GLN A 28 9.18 11.43 11.26
C GLN A 28 7.71 11.27 11.66
N ARG A 29 6.87 12.30 11.44
CA ARG A 29 5.45 12.23 11.80
C ARG A 29 4.69 11.22 10.96
N VAL A 30 5.09 11.01 9.71
CA VAL A 30 4.47 10.02 8.83
C VAL A 30 5.00 8.63 9.16
N GLU A 31 6.30 8.51 9.39
CA GLU A 31 6.97 7.25 9.74
C GLU A 31 6.43 6.69 11.06
N ASP A 32 6.32 7.51 12.11
CA ASP A 32 5.75 7.10 13.41
C ASP A 32 4.31 6.57 13.27
N ARG A 33 3.52 7.12 12.33
CA ARG A 33 2.13 6.69 12.12
C ARG A 33 2.03 5.36 11.40
N LEU A 34 3.09 4.91 10.72
CA LEU A 34 3.12 3.57 10.13
C LEU A 34 3.25 2.49 11.21
N ASP A 35 3.83 2.82 12.36
CA ASP A 35 3.95 1.90 13.50
C ASP A 35 2.62 1.68 14.24
N ASP A 36 1.73 2.66 14.18
CA ASP A 36 0.37 2.60 14.75
C ASP A 36 -0.59 1.69 13.95
N VAL A 37 -0.21 1.26 12.75
CA VAL A 37 -1.08 0.44 11.90
C VAL A 37 -1.22 -0.96 12.47
N ALA A 38 -2.46 -1.39 12.71
CA ALA A 38 -2.76 -2.75 13.12
C ALA A 38 -2.50 -3.75 11.99
N GLU A 39 -2.05 -4.96 12.33
CA GLU A 39 -1.84 -6.04 11.36
C GLU A 39 -3.12 -6.40 10.61
N GLY A 40 -3.01 -6.64 9.31
CA GLY A 40 -4.12 -6.96 8.42
C GLY A 40 -4.56 -5.77 7.57
N PHE A 41 -5.79 -5.82 7.08
CA PHE A 41 -6.37 -4.78 6.22
C PHE A 41 -7.55 -4.13 6.94
N SER A 42 -7.58 -2.79 6.97
CA SER A 42 -8.68 -2.02 7.53
C SER A 42 -9.09 -0.90 6.59
N VAL A 43 -10.39 -0.61 6.56
CA VAL A 43 -10.97 0.47 5.75
C VAL A 43 -11.99 1.19 6.60
N HIS A 44 -11.93 2.52 6.54
CA HIS A 44 -12.91 3.39 7.17
C HIS A 44 -13.38 4.45 6.18
N ARG A 45 -14.69 4.67 6.13
CA ARG A 45 -15.31 5.73 5.35
C ARG A 45 -15.83 6.81 6.29
N ASP A 46 -15.48 8.05 5.99
CA ASP A 46 -15.97 9.21 6.71
C ASP A 46 -17.51 9.28 6.67
N PRO A 47 -18.21 9.71 7.75
CA PRO A 47 -19.67 9.76 7.77
C PRO A 47 -20.30 10.60 6.65
N GLN A 48 -19.59 11.59 6.12
CA GLN A 48 -20.07 12.40 5.00
C GLN A 48 -19.82 11.75 3.63
N GLY A 49 -19.21 10.56 3.59
CA GLY A 49 -18.94 9.80 2.36
C GLY A 49 -17.89 10.42 1.43
N ARG A 50 -17.23 11.51 1.85
CA ARG A 50 -16.28 12.27 1.03
C ARG A 50 -14.88 11.68 1.03
N GLN A 51 -14.58 10.80 1.98
CA GLN A 51 -13.25 10.27 2.16
C GLN A 51 -13.30 8.80 2.57
N VAL A 52 -12.39 8.03 1.98
CA VAL A 52 -12.10 6.65 2.36
C VAL A 52 -10.64 6.58 2.77
N ASN A 53 -10.40 6.05 3.97
CA ASN A 53 -9.08 5.73 4.47
C ASN A 53 -8.92 4.22 4.47
N ALA A 54 -7.77 3.72 4.05
CA ALA A 54 -7.41 2.33 4.21
C ALA A 54 -6.01 2.21 4.80
N ALA A 55 -5.82 1.19 5.63
CA ALA A 55 -4.53 0.84 6.21
C ALA A 55 -4.28 -0.65 6.01
N TYR A 56 -3.02 -0.99 5.74
CA TYR A 56 -2.57 -2.35 5.57
C TYR A 56 -1.24 -2.55 6.29
N ARG A 57 -1.14 -3.57 7.14
CA ARG A 57 0.14 -4.02 7.69
C ARG A 57 0.32 -5.51 7.55
N TRP A 58 1.51 -5.90 7.11
CA TRP A 58 1.90 -7.27 6.92
C TRP A 58 3.24 -7.52 7.60
N LYS A 59 3.21 -8.40 8.60
CA LYS A 59 4.39 -8.74 9.40
C LYS A 59 4.66 -10.22 9.34
N ARG A 60 5.76 -10.65 8.72
CA ARG A 60 6.11 -12.08 8.60
C ARG A 60 7.59 -12.30 8.84
N VAL A 61 7.90 -13.38 9.54
CA VAL A 61 9.26 -13.88 9.64
C VAL A 61 9.48 -14.86 8.49
N VAL A 62 10.32 -14.48 7.53
CA VAL A 62 10.72 -15.34 6.41
C VAL A 62 12.07 -15.98 6.71
N ARG A 63 12.20 -17.28 6.40
CA ARG A 63 13.48 -18.00 6.52
C ARG A 63 13.97 -18.34 5.12
N PHE A 64 15.20 -17.96 4.79
CA PHE A 64 15.81 -18.36 3.53
C PHE A 64 16.50 -19.72 3.69
N GLY A 65 15.88 -20.79 3.17
CA GLY A 65 16.42 -22.15 3.21
C GLY A 65 16.14 -22.92 4.50
N ALA A 66 16.47 -24.21 4.52
CA ALA A 66 16.19 -25.11 5.64
C ALA A 66 16.95 -24.72 6.94
N THR A 67 18.16 -24.18 6.79
CA THR A 67 19.05 -23.78 7.91
C THR A 67 19.45 -22.31 7.90
N GLY A 68 18.97 -21.52 6.94
CA GLY A 68 19.44 -20.14 6.79
C GLY A 68 18.78 -19.13 7.74
N GLN A 69 19.21 -17.89 7.57
CA GLN A 69 18.89 -16.75 8.42
C GLN A 69 17.39 -16.40 8.35
N ARG A 70 16.84 -16.02 9.50
CA ARG A 70 15.46 -15.53 9.63
C ARG A 70 15.48 -14.01 9.47
N PHE A 71 14.60 -13.50 8.62
CA PHE A 71 14.38 -12.08 8.43
C PHE A 71 12.95 -11.76 8.82
N GLU A 72 12.79 -10.70 9.61
CA GLU A 72 11.49 -10.12 9.88
C GLU A 72 11.19 -9.10 8.79
N VAL A 73 10.08 -9.29 8.10
CA VAL A 73 9.57 -8.37 7.10
C VAL A 73 8.33 -7.72 7.68
N ASP A 74 8.40 -6.42 7.93
CA ASP A 74 7.28 -5.60 8.37
C ASP A 74 7.01 -4.55 7.29
N VAL A 75 5.80 -4.57 6.75
CA VAL A 75 5.36 -3.68 5.68
C VAL A 75 4.06 -3.03 6.11
N SER A 76 4.09 -1.71 6.28
CA SER A 76 2.92 -0.89 6.56
C SER A 76 2.63 0.05 5.38
N ALA A 77 1.34 0.22 5.08
CA ALA A 77 0.85 1.14 4.05
C ALA A 77 -0.41 1.84 4.53
N LEU A 78 -0.47 3.15 4.28
CA LEU A 78 -1.63 4.00 4.51
C LEU A 78 -2.07 4.62 3.19
N SER A 79 -3.39 4.65 2.96
CA SER A 79 -3.96 5.33 1.79
C SER A 79 -5.17 6.17 2.17
N ARG A 80 -5.31 7.28 1.45
CA ARG A 80 -6.41 8.24 1.61
C ARG A 80 -6.95 8.61 0.25
N ILE A 81 -8.23 8.33 0.04
CA ILE A 81 -8.95 8.69 -1.17
C ILE A 81 -10.00 9.72 -0.79
N ARG A 82 -9.94 10.91 -1.38
CA ARG A 82 -10.91 11.99 -1.17
C ARG A 82 -11.65 12.28 -2.47
N PHE A 83 -12.96 12.22 -2.41
CA PHE A 83 -13.84 12.59 -3.52
C PHE A 83 -14.29 14.04 -3.31
N ARG A 84 -13.99 14.91 -4.28
CA ARG A 84 -14.52 16.28 -4.35
C ARG A 84 -15.28 16.43 -5.65
N LYS A 85 -16.54 16.88 -5.56
CA LYS A 85 -17.28 17.33 -6.74
C LYS A 85 -16.73 18.70 -7.12
N VAL A 86 -16.23 18.81 -8.34
CA VAL A 86 -15.80 20.05 -8.99
C VAL A 86 -16.74 20.34 -10.16
#